data_AF-A0A949MHD0-F1
#
_entry.id   AF-A0A949MHD0-F1
#
_cell.length_a   1.000
_cell.length_b   1.000
_cell.length_c   1.000
_cell.angle_alpha   90.00
_cell.angle_beta   90.00
_cell.angle_gamma   90.00
#
_symmetry.space_group_name_H-M   'P 1'
#
loop_
_entity.id
_entity.type
_entity.pdbx_description
1 polymer ?
#
loop_
_entity_poly.entity_id
_entity_poly.type
_entity_poly.pdbx_seq_one_letter_code
_entity_poly.pdbx_strand_id
1 'polypeptide(L)'
;MKSDIMRWKAYEYNHREKSSDWFWAVGIIAFSAATAAIIFNNAIFAIFIILSAFTLSMYAARKPALVNIELNDKGVIVGKNIYFYQTLEKFWVARKKWGNVILLKSKKTLLPYVTIPADQVDSEQITKYLSRHIKEEEMNEPLTLTIMEYLGF
;
A
#
# COMPACT_ATOMS: atom_id res chain seq x y z
N MET A 1 16.02 -14.23 -28.26
CA MET A 1 15.78 -14.62 -26.86
C MET A 1 14.36 -14.18 -26.53
N LYS A 2 13.42 -15.11 -26.29
CA LYS A 2 12.05 -14.74 -25.92
C LYS A 2 12.12 -14.17 -24.51
N SER A 3 11.88 -12.87 -24.37
CA SER A 3 11.67 -12.24 -23.07
C SER A 3 10.35 -12.79 -22.54
N ASP A 4 10.39 -13.64 -21.51
CA ASP A 4 9.19 -14.07 -20.80
C ASP A 4 8.68 -12.84 -20.05
N ILE A 5 7.62 -12.22 -20.56
CA ILE A 5 6.98 -11.05 -19.94
C ILE A 5 5.75 -11.56 -19.19
N MET A 6 5.72 -11.35 -17.87
CA MET A 6 4.56 -11.70 -17.04
C MET A 6 3.75 -10.44 -16.77
N ARG A 7 2.44 -10.48 -17.03
CA ARG A 7 1.53 -9.33 -16.84
C ARG A 7 0.28 -9.75 -16.11
N TRP A 8 -0.10 -8.97 -15.11
CA TRP A 8 -1.39 -9.10 -14.45
C TRP A 8 -1.91 -7.75 -14.00
N LYS A 9 -3.18 -7.72 -13.61
CA LYS A 9 -3.81 -6.54 -13.01
C LYS A 9 -4.12 -6.86 -11.56
N ALA A 10 -3.80 -5.93 -10.67
CA ALA A 10 -4.18 -6.02 -9.27
C ALA A 10 -4.57 -4.63 -8.76
N TYR A 11 -5.33 -4.58 -7.68
CA TYR A 11 -5.60 -3.33 -6.98
C TYR A 11 -4.32 -2.89 -6.26
N GLU A 12 -3.95 -1.61 -6.36
CA GLU A 12 -2.70 -1.08 -5.78
C GLU A 12 -2.57 -1.35 -4.28
N TYR A 13 -3.71 -1.39 -3.57
CA TYR A 13 -3.83 -1.76 -2.18
C TYR A 13 -5.01 -2.73 -2.02
N ASN A 14 -4.85 -3.73 -1.15
CA ASN A 14 -5.95 -4.56 -0.70
C ASN A 14 -6.84 -3.73 0.24
N HIS A 15 -7.83 -3.05 -0.35
CA HIS A 15 -8.72 -2.16 0.38
C HIS A 15 -9.64 -2.96 1.29
N ARG A 16 -9.50 -2.77 2.60
CA ARG A 16 -10.62 -3.02 3.50
C ARG A 16 -11.64 -1.92 3.25
N GLU A 17 -12.78 -2.26 2.67
CA GLU A 17 -13.91 -1.33 2.61
C GLU A 17 -14.16 -0.80 4.02
N LYS A 18 -13.99 0.52 4.18
CA LYS A 18 -14.29 1.17 5.46
C LYS A 18 -15.80 1.09 5.66
N SER A 19 -16.21 0.40 6.71
CA SER A 19 -17.63 0.30 7.07
C SER A 19 -18.20 1.68 7.40
N SER A 20 -19.51 1.84 7.26
CA SER A 20 -20.22 3.05 7.68
C SER A 20 -19.91 3.41 9.14
N ASP A 21 -19.67 2.42 10.00
CA ASP A 21 -19.31 2.60 11.41
C ASP A 21 -17.98 3.35 11.58
N TRP A 22 -17.02 3.14 10.67
CA TRP A 22 -15.74 3.86 10.69
C TRP A 22 -15.94 5.36 10.44
N PHE A 23 -16.81 5.71 9.48
CA PHE A 23 -17.14 7.11 9.21
C PHE A 23 -17.92 7.75 10.35
N TRP A 24 -18.84 7.01 10.98
CA TRP A 24 -19.54 7.47 12.19
C TRP A 24 -18.58 7.73 13.34
N ALA A 25 -17.62 6.83 13.59
CA ALA A 25 -16.61 7.00 14.64
C ALA A 25 -15.77 8.27 14.42
N VAL A 26 -15.27 8.48 13.19
CA VAL A 26 -14.50 9.68 12.84
C VAL A 26 -15.35 10.94 13.02
N GLY A 27 -16.61 10.92 12.59
CA GLY A 27 -17.55 12.04 12.76
C GLY A 27 -17.80 12.39 14.22
N ILE A 28 -18.08 11.40 15.07
CA ILE A 28 -18.33 11.60 16.51
C ILE A 28 -17.09 12.18 17.21
N ILE A 29 -15.90 11.64 16.91
CA ILE A 29 -14.64 12.12 17.48
C ILE A 29 -14.38 13.56 17.04
N ALA A 30 -14.51 13.86 15.75
CA ALA A 30 -14.28 15.18 15.19
C ALA A 30 -15.27 16.21 15.77
N PHE A 31 -16.55 15.86 15.87
CA PHE A 31 -17.58 16.71 16.45
C PHE A 31 -17.33 17.02 17.93
N SER A 32 -16.98 15.98 18.71
CA SER A 32 -16.66 16.14 20.14
C SER A 32 -15.44 17.04 20.35
N ALA A 33 -14.37 16.81 19.56
CA ALA A 33 -13.15 17.60 19.63
C ALA A 33 -13.36 19.06 19.17
N ALA A 34 -14.13 19.28 18.10
CA ALA A 34 -14.48 20.62 17.63
C ALA A 34 -15.32 21.38 18.66
N THR A 35 -16.29 20.70 19.30
CA THR A 35 -17.10 21.28 20.37
C THR A 35 -16.23 21.68 21.56
N ALA A 36 -15.32 20.80 22.00
CA ALA A 36 -14.36 21.12 23.05
C ALA A 36 -13.49 22.33 22.68
N ALA A 37 -12.99 22.40 21.45
CA ALA A 37 -12.18 23.53 20.97
C ALA A 37 -12.94 24.87 21.04
N ILE A 38 -14.24 24.88 20.72
CA ILE A 38 -15.10 26.07 20.86
C ILE A 38 -15.26 26.46 22.34
N ILE A 39 -15.44 25.50 23.25
CA ILE A 39 -15.52 25.75 24.70
C ILE A 39 -14.24 26.42 25.21
N PHE A 40 -13.08 26.02 24.70
CA PHE A 40 -11.79 26.66 24.99
C PHE A 40 -11.54 27.96 24.19
N ASN A 41 -12.58 28.52 23.55
CA ASN A 41 -12.54 29.73 22.74
C ASN A 41 -11.54 29.67 21.57
N ASN A 42 -11.32 28.48 21.01
CA ASN A 42 -10.42 28.23 19.90
C ASN A 42 -11.18 27.81 18.65
N ALA A 43 -11.88 28.78 18.04
CA ALA A 43 -12.68 28.56 16.84
C ALA A 43 -11.84 28.13 15.62
N ILE A 44 -10.61 28.63 15.49
CA ILE A 44 -9.71 28.27 14.38
C ILE A 44 -9.35 26.78 14.45
N PHE A 45 -9.03 26.28 15.65
CA PHE A 45 -8.72 24.86 15.84
C PHE A 45 -9.95 23.97 15.61
N ALA A 46 -11.15 24.42 15.98
CA ALA A 46 -12.39 23.70 15.67
C ALA A 46 -12.58 23.54 14.15
N ILE A 47 -12.37 24.61 13.37
CA ILE A 47 -12.45 24.56 11.89
C ILE A 47 -11.39 23.59 11.34
N PHE A 48 -10.17 23.64 11.87
CA PHE A 48 -9.09 22.74 11.46
C PHE A 48 -9.45 21.26 11.69
N ILE A 49 -10.06 20.93 12.82
CA ILE A 49 -10.50 19.56 13.13
C ILE A 49 -11.52 19.09 12.09
N ILE A 50 -12.51 19.92 11.77
CA ILE A 50 -13.55 19.57 10.79
C ILE A 50 -12.95 19.36 9.39
N LEU A 51 -12.05 20.26 8.96
CA LEU A 51 -11.35 20.12 7.67
C LEU A 51 -10.49 18.86 7.62
N SER A 52 -9.79 18.54 8.73
CA SER A 52 -8.95 17.36 8.83
C SER A 52 -9.78 16.08 8.76
N ALA A 53 -10.89 16.01 9.51
CA ALA A 53 -11.81 14.89 9.48
C ALA A 53 -12.42 14.70 8.09
N PHE A 54 -12.88 15.78 7.45
CA PHE A 54 -13.42 15.74 6.09
C PHE A 54 -12.38 15.23 5.08
N THR A 55 -11.16 15.78 5.11
CA THR A 55 -10.08 15.36 4.21
C THR A 55 -9.72 13.89 4.42
N LEU A 56 -9.65 13.45 5.68
CA LEU A 56 -9.39 12.06 6.04
C LEU A 56 -10.50 11.14 5.53
N SER A 57 -11.78 11.51 5.69
CA SER A 57 -12.90 10.75 5.16
C SER A 57 -12.89 10.68 3.63
N MET A 58 -12.58 11.78 2.94
CA MET A 58 -12.43 11.78 1.48
C MET A 58 -11.31 10.84 1.03
N TYR A 59 -10.17 10.84 1.72
CA TYR A 59 -9.06 9.96 1.40
C TYR A 59 -9.44 8.49 1.66
N ALA A 60 -10.07 8.20 2.79
CA ALA A 60 -10.50 6.86 3.16
C ALA A 60 -11.58 6.28 2.22
N ALA A 61 -12.42 7.14 1.62
CA ALA A 61 -13.43 6.76 0.64
C ALA A 61 -12.87 6.49 -0.77
N ARG A 62 -11.59 6.80 -1.04
CA ARG A 62 -10.98 6.50 -2.34
C ARG A 62 -10.85 4.98 -2.52
N LYS A 63 -11.52 4.46 -3.55
CA LYS A 63 -11.33 3.09 -4.00
C LYS A 63 -9.92 2.91 -4.57
N PRO A 64 -9.25 1.77 -4.31
CA PRO A 64 -7.93 1.50 -4.86
C PRO A 64 -8.03 1.45 -6.39
N ALA A 65 -7.06 2.07 -7.07
CA ALA A 65 -6.99 1.99 -8.51
C ALA A 65 -6.54 0.58 -8.94
N LEU A 66 -7.08 0.11 -10.07
CA LEU A 66 -6.56 -1.06 -10.77
C LEU A 66 -5.24 -0.67 -11.44
N VAL A 67 -4.14 -1.28 -11.02
CA VAL A 67 -2.81 -1.07 -11.59
C VAL A 67 -2.40 -2.26 -12.45
N ASN A 68 -1.80 -1.97 -13.60
CA ASN A 68 -1.16 -2.98 -14.43
C ASN A 68 0.23 -3.26 -13.87
N ILE A 69 0.53 -4.53 -13.63
CA ILE A 69 1.84 -4.98 -13.17
C ILE A 69 2.49 -5.80 -14.28
N GLU A 70 3.76 -5.52 -14.56
CA GLU A 70 4.55 -6.24 -15.55
C GLU A 70 5.92 -6.59 -14.96
N LEU A 71 6.30 -7.86 -15.09
CA LEU A 71 7.66 -8.35 -14.89
C LEU A 71 8.28 -8.59 -16.27
N ASN A 72 9.43 -7.95 -16.51
CA ASN A 72 10.21 -8.15 -17.72
C ASN A 72 11.71 -8.21 -17.38
N ASP A 73 12.55 -8.53 -18.36
CA ASP A 73 13.99 -8.72 -18.17
C ASP A 73 14.73 -7.50 -17.59
N LYS A 74 14.12 -6.30 -17.66
CA LYS A 74 14.73 -5.05 -17.15
C LYS A 74 14.35 -4.76 -15.70
N GLY A 75 13.17 -5.18 -15.27
CA GLY A 75 12.65 -4.85 -13.95
C GLY A 75 11.15 -5.11 -13.77
N VAL A 76 10.64 -4.51 -12.71
CA VAL A 76 9.24 -4.59 -12.30
C VAL A 76 8.55 -3.27 -12.60
N ILE A 77 7.49 -3.29 -13.40
CA ILE A 77 6.66 -2.13 -13.72
C ILE A 77 5.37 -2.23 -12.93
N VAL A 78 5.03 -1.19 -12.17
CA VAL A 78 3.79 -1.07 -11.39
C VAL A 78 3.10 0.23 -11.80
N GLY A 79 2.04 0.12 -12.58
CA GLY A 79 1.32 1.27 -13.13
C GLY A 79 2.23 2.13 -14.02
N LYS A 80 2.65 3.29 -13.51
CA LYS A 80 3.57 4.22 -14.20
C LYS A 80 5.02 4.16 -13.70
N ASN A 81 5.26 3.43 -12.61
CA ASN A 81 6.56 3.35 -11.95
C ASN A 81 7.36 2.15 -12.45
N ILE A 82 8.65 2.33 -12.68
CA ILE A 82 9.57 1.27 -13.13
C ILE A 82 10.65 1.07 -12.06
N TYR A 83 10.78 -0.16 -11.59
CA TYR A 83 11.78 -0.60 -10.62
C TYR A 83 12.77 -1.54 -11.30
N PHE A 84 13.93 -1.02 -11.68
CA PHE A 84 14.99 -1.81 -12.31
C PHE A 84 15.62 -2.78 -11.32
N TYR A 85 15.93 -4.00 -11.75
CA TYR A 85 16.55 -5.02 -10.88
C TYR A 85 17.86 -4.57 -10.25
N GLN A 86 18.64 -3.75 -10.94
CA GLN A 86 19.89 -3.17 -10.43
C GLN A 86 19.69 -2.29 -9.18
N THR A 87 18.50 -1.68 -9.06
CA THR A 87 18.11 -0.80 -7.94
C THR A 87 17.43 -1.54 -6.80
N LEU A 88 17.17 -2.84 -6.98
CA LEU A 88 16.56 -3.72 -6.00
C LEU A 88 17.66 -4.54 -5.32
N GLU A 89 17.47 -4.81 -4.05
CA GLU A 89 18.42 -5.54 -3.20
C GLU A 89 17.96 -6.99 -3.02
N LYS A 90 16.69 -7.17 -2.65
CA LYS A 90 16.09 -8.46 -2.32
C LYS A 90 14.59 -8.46 -2.59
N PHE A 91 14.03 -9.64 -2.75
CA PHE A 91 12.59 -9.84 -2.80
C PHE A 91 12.13 -10.98 -1.88
N TRP A 92 10.85 -10.93 -1.50
CA TRP A 92 10.17 -12.00 -0.78
C TRP A 92 8.73 -12.11 -1.29
N VAL A 93 8.20 -13.34 -1.41
CA VAL A 93 6.78 -13.55 -1.71
C VAL A 93 6.08 -14.01 -0.44
N ALA A 94 5.38 -13.08 0.21
CA ALA A 94 4.64 -13.33 1.43
C ALA A 94 3.22 -13.83 1.11
N ARG A 95 2.80 -14.92 1.76
CA ARG A 95 1.42 -15.39 1.73
C ARG A 95 0.64 -14.75 2.88
N LYS A 96 -0.26 -13.82 2.58
CA LYS A 96 -1.15 -13.19 3.55
C LYS A 96 -2.53 -13.84 3.53
N LYS A 97 -3.34 -13.58 4.57
CA LYS A 97 -4.74 -14.07 4.67
C LYS A 97 -5.64 -13.64 3.50
N TRP A 98 -5.29 -12.54 2.84
CA TRP A 98 -6.08 -11.93 1.76
C TRP A 98 -5.44 -12.10 0.39
N GLY A 99 -4.36 -12.88 0.29
CA GLY A 99 -3.70 -13.20 -0.96
C GLY A 99 -2.17 -13.08 -0.91
N ASN A 100 -1.53 -13.24 -2.07
CA ASN A 100 -0.08 -13.30 -2.20
C ASN A 100 0.47 -11.90 -2.48
N VAL A 101 1.55 -11.54 -1.80
CA VAL A 101 2.13 -10.22 -1.88
C VAL A 101 3.64 -10.33 -2.11
N ILE A 102 4.15 -9.59 -3.08
CA ILE A 102 5.58 -9.49 -3.35
C ILE A 102 6.12 -8.28 -2.59
N LEU A 103 7.11 -8.50 -1.76
CA LEU A 103 7.88 -7.47 -1.10
C LEU A 103 9.18 -7.28 -1.87
N LEU A 104 9.43 -6.07 -2.34
CA LEU A 104 10.69 -5.68 -2.99
C LEU A 104 11.42 -4.70 -2.10
N LYS A 105 12.68 -4.98 -1.80
CA LYS A 105 13.56 -4.03 -1.12
C LYS A 105 14.35 -3.22 -2.15
N SER A 106 14.16 -1.90 -2.20
CA SER A 106 14.99 -0.98 -2.97
C SER A 106 16.23 -0.56 -2.18
N LYS A 107 17.33 -0.32 -2.91
CA LYS A 107 18.57 0.27 -2.36
C LYS A 107 18.42 1.74 -1.93
N LYS A 108 17.26 2.37 -2.17
CA LYS A 108 16.99 3.77 -1.83
C LYS A 108 16.69 3.94 -0.34
N THR A 109 17.30 4.95 0.29
CA THR A 109 17.22 5.20 1.74
C THR A 109 15.85 5.66 2.25
N LEU A 110 15.08 6.39 1.45
CA LEU A 110 13.85 7.05 1.92
C LEU A 110 12.61 6.15 1.91
N LEU A 111 12.46 5.30 0.89
CA LEU A 111 11.32 4.36 0.73
C LEU A 111 11.87 3.01 0.25
N PRO A 112 12.44 2.20 1.17
CA PRO A 112 13.17 0.99 0.79
C PRO A 112 12.26 -0.20 0.50
N TYR A 113 10.95 -0.14 0.72
CA TYR A 113 10.05 -1.28 0.51
C TYR A 113 8.95 -0.93 -0.48
N VAL A 114 8.73 -1.82 -1.45
CA VAL A 114 7.63 -1.75 -2.42
C VAL A 114 6.83 -3.05 -2.31
N THR A 115 5.55 -2.90 -2.04
CA THR A 115 4.61 -4.01 -1.88
C THR A 115 3.79 -4.13 -3.16
N ILE A 116 3.77 -5.32 -3.78
CA ILE A 116 3.08 -5.56 -5.04
C ILE A 116 2.09 -6.71 -4.85
N PRO A 117 0.79 -6.49 -5.04
CA PRO A 117 -0.21 -7.55 -4.93
C PRO A 117 -0.10 -8.52 -6.10
N ALA A 118 -0.14 -9.81 -5.78
CA ALA A 118 0.09 -10.93 -6.70
C ALA A 118 -0.98 -12.01 -6.56
N ASP A 119 -2.17 -11.65 -6.08
CA ASP A 119 -3.27 -12.59 -5.77
C ASP A 119 -3.77 -13.37 -6.98
N GLN A 120 -3.61 -12.80 -8.18
CA GLN A 120 -4.10 -13.35 -9.45
C GLN A 120 -3.07 -14.26 -10.16
N VAL A 121 -1.89 -14.43 -9.57
CA VAL A 121 -0.76 -15.14 -10.18
C VAL A 121 -0.18 -16.13 -9.18
N ASP A 122 0.27 -17.27 -9.69
CA ASP A 122 0.91 -18.30 -8.87
C ASP A 122 2.23 -17.79 -8.26
N SER A 123 2.32 -17.83 -6.93
CA SER A 123 3.53 -17.45 -6.18
C SER A 123 4.76 -18.18 -6.67
N GLU A 124 4.65 -19.46 -7.03
CA GLU A 124 5.81 -20.25 -7.47
C GLU A 124 6.37 -19.74 -8.79
N GLN A 125 5.50 -19.32 -9.71
CA GLN A 125 5.90 -18.75 -10.99
C GLN A 125 6.63 -17.41 -10.79
N ILE A 126 6.12 -16.57 -9.89
CA ILE A 126 6.73 -15.28 -9.55
C ILE A 126 8.09 -15.48 -8.90
N THR A 127 8.18 -16.37 -7.90
CA THR A 127 9.44 -16.68 -7.21
C THR A 127 10.47 -17.23 -8.19
N LYS A 128 10.08 -18.16 -9.08
CA LYS A 128 10.97 -18.72 -10.10
C LYS A 128 11.44 -17.68 -11.12
N TYR A 129 10.64 -16.66 -11.39
CA TYR A 129 11.00 -15.56 -12.29
C TYR A 129 11.96 -14.59 -11.61
N LEU A 130 11.58 -14.07 -10.43
CA LEU A 130 12.34 -13.05 -9.70
C LEU A 130 13.67 -13.56 -9.17
N SER A 131 13.75 -14.84 -8.74
CA SER A 131 14.99 -15.47 -8.27
C SER A 131 16.10 -15.52 -9.32
N ARG A 132 15.77 -15.41 -10.62
CA ARG A 132 16.75 -15.31 -11.71
C ARG A 132 17.42 -13.94 -11.79
N HIS A 133 16.86 -12.92 -11.15
CA HIS A 133 17.24 -11.52 -11.33
C HIS A 133 17.62 -10.83 -10.03
N ILE A 134 16.99 -11.20 -8.91
CA ILE A 134 17.21 -10.65 -7.58
C ILE A 134 17.34 -11.81 -6.58
N LYS A 135 18.06 -11.59 -5.48
CA LYS A 135 18.14 -12.56 -4.38
C LYS A 135 16.81 -12.66 -3.63
N GLU A 136 16.34 -13.89 -3.42
CA GLU A 136 15.23 -14.20 -2.51
C GLU A 136 15.74 -14.19 -1.07
N GLU A 137 15.12 -13.41 -0.19
CA GLU A 137 15.46 -13.36 1.22
C GLU A 137 14.20 -13.07 2.04
N GLU A 138 13.97 -13.82 3.11
CA GLU A 138 12.82 -13.60 3.98
C GLU A 138 12.86 -12.19 4.59
N MET A 139 11.75 -11.45 4.43
CA MET A 139 11.63 -10.07 4.87
C MET A 139 10.45 -9.94 5.84
N ASN A 140 10.73 -9.44 7.04
CA ASN A 140 9.70 -8.95 7.94
C ASN A 140 9.29 -7.54 7.52
N GLU A 141 7.99 -7.28 7.46
CA GLU A 141 7.49 -5.94 7.16
C GLU A 141 7.92 -4.95 8.25
N PRO A 142 8.33 -3.73 7.87
CA PRO A 142 8.57 -2.67 8.85
C PRO A 142 7.30 -2.43 9.68
N LEU A 143 7.47 -2.21 10.99
CA LEU A 143 6.35 -1.92 11.91
C LEU A 143 5.44 -0.79 11.40
N THR A 144 6.00 0.20 10.71
CA THR A 144 5.24 1.30 10.11
C THR A 144 4.28 0.83 9.03
N LEU A 145 4.68 -0.12 8.17
CA LEU A 145 3.81 -0.72 7.16
C LEU A 145 2.71 -1.54 7.81
N THR A 146 3.02 -2.33 8.84
CA THR A 146 2.01 -3.08 9.58
C THR A 146 0.97 -2.16 10.24
N ILE A 147 1.41 -1.03 10.79
CA ILE A 147 0.52 -0.02 11.38
C ILE A 147 -0.34 0.62 10.28
N MET A 148 0.24 0.99 9.14
CA MET A 148 -0.52 1.54 8.01
C MET A 148 -1.57 0.56 7.51
N GLU A 149 -1.22 -0.71 7.31
CA GLU A 149 -2.16 -1.76 6.90
C GLU A 149 -3.28 -1.97 7.93
N TYR A 150 -2.96 -1.92 9.23
CA TYR A 150 -3.95 -2.00 10.30
C TYR A 150 -4.91 -0.80 10.28
N LEU A 151 -4.38 0.40 10.04
CA LEU A 151 -5.15 1.63 9.87
C LEU A 151 -5.89 1.67 8.52
N GLY A 152 -5.63 0.72 7.62
CA GLY A 152 -6.24 0.57 6.30
C GLY A 152 -5.74 1.57 5.26
N PHE A 153 -4.44 1.91 5.35
CA PHE A 153 -3.67 2.70 4.39
C PHE A 153 -2.66 1.82 3.68
#